data_AF-A0A485AC14-F1
#
_entry.id   AF-A0A485AC14-F1
#
_cell.length_a   1.000
_cell.length_b   1.000
_cell.length_c   1.000
_cell.angle_alpha   90.00
_cell.angle_beta   90.00
_cell.angle_gamma   90.00
#
_symmetry.space_group_name_H-M   'P 1'
#
loop_
_entity.id
_entity.type
_entity.pdbx_description
1 polymer ?
#
loop_
_entity_poly.entity_id
_entity_poly.type
_entity_poly.pdbx_seq_one_letter_code
_entity_poly.pdbx_strand_id
1 'polypeptide(L)'
;MSGAFLAHGYQANRLIAFNDKGVLIHAMGKESAARITLRTVDALEKLAATIPPMAYDISNYATLGLLENLLDISNPDAPSANDLTQVKTTLQQAIKDARQDPTLKSRLGADNRRSSALVRERMRASW
;
A
#
# COMPACT_ATOMS: atom_id res chain seq x y z
N MET A 1 -3.17 -7.01 -11.11
CA MET A 1 -3.52 -6.73 -9.70
C MET A 1 -4.76 -5.86 -9.65
N SER A 2 -5.71 -6.21 -8.78
CA SER A 2 -7.00 -5.55 -8.56
C SER A 2 -7.75 -6.36 -7.48
N GLY A 3 -8.88 -6.99 -7.82
CA GLY A 3 -9.61 -7.95 -7.00
C GLY A 3 -8.76 -9.06 -6.37
N ALA A 4 -7.66 -9.49 -7.00
CA ALA A 4 -6.74 -10.46 -6.41
C ALA A 4 -6.19 -10.00 -5.05
N PHE A 5 -5.77 -8.74 -4.92
CA PHE A 5 -5.26 -8.22 -3.66
C PHE A 5 -6.39 -7.97 -2.64
N LEU A 6 -7.58 -7.59 -3.11
CA LEU A 6 -8.76 -7.46 -2.24
C LEU A 6 -9.13 -8.79 -1.59
N ALA A 7 -9.10 -9.89 -2.36
CA ALA A 7 -9.40 -11.23 -1.90
C ALA A 7 -8.26 -11.83 -1.07
N HIS A 8 -7.01 -11.56 -1.45
CA HIS A 8 -5.83 -12.12 -0.83
C HIS A 8 -4.82 -11.02 -0.46
N GLY A 9 -5.01 -10.43 0.72
CA GLY A 9 -4.06 -9.50 1.32
C GLY A 9 -4.72 -8.28 1.95
N TYR A 10 -5.63 -7.61 1.24
CA TYR A 10 -6.05 -6.28 1.67
C TYR A 10 -6.96 -6.26 2.93
N GLN A 11 -7.46 -7.44 3.33
CA GLN A 11 -8.15 -7.69 4.61
C GLN A 11 -7.20 -7.78 5.82
N ALA A 12 -5.88 -7.80 5.64
CA ALA A 12 -4.92 -7.97 6.74
C ALA A 12 -5.01 -6.84 7.78
N ASN A 13 -4.82 -7.13 9.06
CA ASN A 13 -4.79 -6.09 10.09
C ASN A 13 -3.61 -5.12 9.90
N ARG A 14 -2.49 -5.62 9.35
CA ARG A 14 -1.25 -4.88 9.07
C ARG A 14 -0.75 -5.25 7.68
N LEU A 15 -0.25 -4.26 6.93
CA LEU A 15 0.34 -4.46 5.61
C LEU A 15 1.83 -4.16 5.69
N ILE A 16 2.66 -5.10 5.24
CA ILE A 16 4.11 -4.94 5.14
C ILE A 16 4.47 -5.15 3.68
N ALA A 17 5.37 -4.34 3.15
CA ALA A 17 5.89 -4.50 1.80
C ALA A 17 7.41 -4.38 1.79
N PHE A 18 8.04 -4.95 0.76
CA PHE A 18 9.44 -4.70 0.47
C PHE A 18 9.57 -3.42 -0.35
N ASN A 19 10.60 -2.64 -0.06
CA ASN A 19 11.00 -1.47 -0.84
C ASN A 19 11.74 -1.91 -2.10
N ASP A 20 11.02 -2.53 -3.01
CA ASP A 20 11.57 -3.09 -4.24
C ASP A 20 10.75 -2.67 -5.46
N LYS A 21 11.44 -2.45 -6.59
CA LYS A 21 10.80 -1.97 -7.84
C LYS A 21 9.83 -2.98 -8.45
N GLY A 22 9.99 -4.27 -8.14
CA GLY A 22 9.08 -5.33 -8.52
C GLY A 22 7.79 -5.34 -7.70
N VAL A 23 7.76 -4.67 -6.55
CA VAL A 23 6.54 -4.54 -5.73
C VAL A 23 5.69 -3.40 -6.27
N LEU A 24 4.62 -3.77 -6.95
CA LEU A 24 3.64 -2.83 -7.50
C LEU A 24 2.29 -3.00 -6.80
N ILE A 25 1.55 -1.92 -6.59
CA ILE A 25 0.17 -1.99 -6.08
C ILE A 25 -0.70 -1.06 -6.90
N HIS A 26 -1.65 -1.63 -7.64
CA HIS A 26 -2.60 -0.83 -8.41
C HIS A 26 -3.87 -1.64 -8.71
N ALA A 27 -4.96 -0.94 -9.05
CA ALA A 27 -6.25 -1.55 -9.34
C ALA A 27 -6.36 -2.14 -10.75
N MET A 28 -5.39 -1.88 -11.63
CA MET A 28 -5.41 -2.28 -13.03
C MET A 28 -4.01 -2.18 -13.65
N GLY A 29 -3.68 -3.02 -14.63
CA GLY A 29 -2.45 -2.90 -15.43
C GLY A 29 -2.41 -1.62 -16.27
N LYS A 30 -1.21 -1.16 -16.66
CA LYS A 30 -1.01 0.15 -17.32
C LYS A 30 -1.72 0.24 -18.66
N GLU A 31 -1.66 -0.81 -19.46
CA GLU A 31 -2.26 -0.88 -20.80
C GLU A 31 -3.79 -0.78 -20.73
N SER A 32 -4.40 -1.53 -19.81
CA SER A 32 -5.85 -1.48 -19.58
C SER A 32 -6.29 -0.14 -19.02
N ALA A 33 -5.53 0.44 -18.08
CA ALA A 33 -5.82 1.75 -17.50
C ALA A 33 -5.71 2.85 -18.57
N ALA A 34 -4.66 2.83 -19.39
CA ALA A 34 -4.48 3.75 -20.50
C ALA A 34 -5.64 3.66 -21.50
N ARG A 35 -6.03 2.44 -21.90
CA ARG A 35 -7.16 2.20 -22.81
C ARG A 35 -8.47 2.77 -22.27
N ILE A 36 -8.84 2.47 -21.02
CA ILE A 36 -10.12 2.91 -20.43
C ILE A 36 -10.13 4.41 -20.18
N THR A 37 -8.99 4.98 -19.82
CA THR A 37 -8.87 6.42 -19.54
C THR A 37 -8.59 7.25 -20.80
N LEU A 38 -8.60 6.63 -21.99
CA LEU A 38 -8.34 7.25 -23.29
C LEU A 38 -7.01 8.02 -23.33
N ARG A 39 -5.96 7.42 -22.76
CA ARG A 39 -4.60 7.95 -22.70
C ARG A 39 -3.61 6.96 -23.30
N THR A 40 -2.43 7.44 -23.68
CA THR A 40 -1.28 6.55 -23.91
C THR A 40 -0.71 6.08 -22.59
N VAL A 41 0.05 4.98 -22.61
CA VAL A 41 0.77 4.49 -21.41
C VAL A 41 1.74 5.57 -20.91
N ASP A 42 2.50 6.20 -21.80
CA ASP A 42 3.44 7.27 -21.43
C ASP A 42 2.75 8.46 -20.75
N ALA A 43 1.55 8.84 -21.23
CA ALA A 43 0.78 9.92 -20.60
C ALA A 43 0.27 9.51 -19.21
N LEU A 44 -0.11 8.24 -19.04
CA LEU A 44 -0.51 7.68 -17.74
C LEU A 44 0.67 7.69 -16.75
N GLU A 45 1.87 7.31 -17.20
CA GLU A 45 3.08 7.30 -16.36
C GLU A 45 3.50 8.70 -15.91
N LYS A 46 3.47 9.68 -16.84
CA LYS A 46 3.72 11.09 -16.49
C LYS A 46 2.72 11.60 -15.45
N LEU A 47 1.45 11.23 -15.59
CA LEU A 47 0.41 11.60 -14.64
C LEU A 47 0.64 10.93 -13.27
N ALA A 48 0.94 9.65 -13.27
CA ALA A 48 1.22 8.85 -12.08
C ALA A 48 2.38 9.41 -11.25
N ALA A 49 3.41 9.99 -11.88
CA ALA A 49 4.51 10.66 -11.18
C ALA A 49 4.10 11.91 -10.39
N THR A 50 2.94 12.51 -10.71
CA THR A 50 2.44 13.73 -10.06
C THR A 50 1.24 13.49 -9.15
N ILE A 51 0.58 12.35 -9.27
CA ILE A 51 -0.64 11.99 -8.53
C ILE A 51 -0.35 10.66 -7.80
N PRO A 52 0.09 10.70 -6.52
CA PRO A 52 0.52 9.50 -5.80
C PRO A 52 -0.48 8.33 -5.81
N PRO A 53 -1.80 8.54 -5.71
CA PRO A 53 -2.77 7.42 -5.81
C PRO A 53 -2.85 6.73 -7.19
N MET A 54 -2.29 7.33 -8.24
CA MET A 54 -2.21 6.73 -9.58
C MET A 54 -0.85 6.06 -9.85
N ALA A 55 0.11 6.22 -8.95
CA ALA A 55 1.40 5.60 -9.05
C ALA A 55 1.31 4.09 -8.80
N TYR A 56 2.15 3.34 -9.51
CA TYR A 56 2.20 1.89 -9.41
C TYR A 56 3.23 1.40 -8.39
N ASP A 57 4.25 2.21 -8.12
CA ASP A 57 5.37 1.82 -7.28
C ASP A 57 5.01 1.84 -5.78
N ILE A 58 5.71 0.99 -5.03
CA ILE A 58 5.49 0.85 -3.60
C ILE A 58 5.82 2.12 -2.79
N SER A 59 6.73 2.96 -3.28
CA SER A 59 7.16 4.16 -2.55
C SER A 59 6.03 5.19 -2.48
N ASN A 60 5.34 5.44 -3.60
CA ASN A 60 4.13 6.27 -3.62
C ASN A 60 3.01 5.64 -2.80
N TYR A 61 2.80 4.32 -2.89
CA TYR A 61 1.80 3.63 -2.07
C TYR A 61 2.06 3.79 -0.56
N ALA A 62 3.33 3.78 -0.14
CA ALA A 62 3.71 4.02 1.25
C ALA A 62 3.29 5.42 1.74
N THR A 63 3.35 6.44 0.89
CA THR A 63 2.88 7.80 1.22
C THR A 63 1.38 7.88 1.51
N LEU A 64 0.60 6.86 1.13
CA LEU A 64 -0.83 6.78 1.45
C LEU A 64 -1.07 6.33 2.90
N GLY A 65 -0.04 5.97 3.66
CA GLY A 65 -0.15 5.50 5.05
C GLY A 65 -0.97 4.21 5.20
N LEU A 66 -0.93 3.36 4.18
CA LEU A 66 -1.61 2.07 4.16
C LEU A 66 -0.73 0.93 4.69
N LEU A 67 0.59 1.10 4.57
CA LEU A 67 1.58 0.15 5.07
C LEU A 67 1.91 0.45 6.53
N GLU A 68 2.05 -0.61 7.32
CA GLU A 68 2.64 -0.57 8.65
C GLU A 68 4.16 -0.38 8.54
N ASN A 69 4.80 -1.14 7.64
CA ASN A 69 6.22 -1.07 7.39
C ASN A 69 6.54 -1.22 5.90
N LEU A 70 7.58 -0.52 5.48
CA LEU A 70 8.25 -0.68 4.21
C LEU A 70 9.68 -1.13 4.52
N LEU A 71 10.07 -2.33 4.09
CA LEU A 71 11.35 -2.94 4.44
C LEU A 71 12.33 -2.87 3.28
N ASP A 72 13.52 -2.31 3.52
CA ASP A 72 14.65 -2.43 2.60
C ASP A 72 15.28 -3.81 2.78
N ILE A 73 15.11 -4.68 1.77
CA ILE A 73 15.67 -6.03 1.72
C ILE A 73 16.75 -6.07 0.65
N SER A 74 17.93 -6.61 0.97
CA SER A 74 19.08 -6.52 0.08
C SER A 74 18.89 -7.24 -1.27
N ASN A 75 18.36 -8.45 -1.24
CA ASN A 75 17.96 -9.23 -2.41
C ASN A 75 16.73 -10.07 -2.07
N PRO A 76 15.51 -9.62 -2.42
CA PRO A 76 14.28 -10.36 -2.12
C PRO A 76 14.24 -11.78 -2.71
N ASP A 77 14.90 -12.02 -3.84
CA ASP A 77 14.94 -13.33 -4.51
C ASP A 77 15.97 -14.28 -3.89
N ALA A 78 16.96 -13.75 -3.17
CA ALA A 78 17.96 -14.51 -2.42
C ALA A 78 18.30 -13.80 -1.10
N PRO A 79 17.37 -13.81 -0.12
CA PRO A 79 17.52 -13.02 1.10
C PRO A 79 18.66 -13.55 1.97
N SER A 80 19.44 -12.64 2.55
CA SER A 80 20.46 -12.98 3.53
C SER A 80 19.83 -13.43 4.86
N ALA A 81 20.64 -14.03 5.73
CA ALA A 81 20.20 -14.35 7.10
C ALA A 81 19.74 -13.09 7.88
N ASN A 82 20.34 -11.94 7.59
CA ASN A 82 19.94 -10.67 8.19
C ASN A 82 18.58 -10.21 7.67
N ASP A 83 18.35 -10.27 6.36
CA ASP A 83 17.05 -9.94 5.75
C ASP A 83 15.94 -10.82 6.33
N LEU A 84 16.18 -12.13 6.44
CA LEU A 84 15.24 -13.07 7.04
C LEU A 84 14.92 -12.72 8.49
N THR A 85 15.94 -12.30 9.25
CA THR A 85 15.76 -11.87 10.64
C THR A 85 14.90 -10.62 10.72
N GLN A 86 15.20 -9.61 9.91
CA GLN A 86 14.43 -8.35 9.83
C GLN A 86 12.95 -8.62 9.49
N VAL A 87 12.69 -9.45 8.48
CA VAL A 87 11.31 -9.82 8.10
C VAL A 87 10.59 -10.53 9.24
N LYS A 88 11.23 -11.53 9.86
CA LYS A 88 10.62 -12.28 10.97
C LYS A 88 10.31 -11.39 12.18
N THR A 89 11.24 -10.53 12.56
CA THR A 89 11.03 -9.58 13.68
C THR A 89 9.89 -8.62 13.36
N THR A 90 9.84 -8.07 12.14
CA THR A 90 8.76 -7.17 11.72
C THR A 90 7.41 -7.87 11.75
N LEU A 91 7.33 -9.11 11.26
CA LEU A 91 6.11 -9.92 11.31
C LEU A 91 5.64 -10.20 12.75
N GLN A 92 6.56 -10.56 13.65
CA GLN A 92 6.24 -10.79 15.06
C GLN A 92 5.66 -9.55 15.73
N GLN A 93 6.26 -8.38 15.47
CA GLN A 93 5.80 -7.11 15.99
C GLN A 93 4.42 -6.75 15.41
N ALA A 94 4.23 -6.85 14.10
CA ALA A 94 2.94 -6.59 13.46
C ALA A 94 1.83 -7.52 13.96
N ILE A 95 2.12 -8.80 14.23
CA ILE A 95 1.17 -9.74 14.84
C ILE A 95 0.79 -9.30 16.25
N LYS A 96 1.78 -8.89 17.06
CA LYS A 96 1.53 -8.37 18.42
C LYS A 96 0.62 -7.15 18.38
N ASP A 97 0.90 -6.20 17.49
CA ASP A 97 0.11 -4.97 17.37
C ASP A 97 -1.30 -5.24 16.85
N ALA A 98 -1.44 -6.15 15.87
CA ALA A 98 -2.74 -6.58 15.35
C ALA A 98 -3.62 -7.25 16.41
N ARG A 99 -3.02 -7.95 17.39
CA ARG A 99 -3.76 -8.55 18.51
C ARG A 99 -4.24 -7.51 19.52
N GLN A 100 -3.57 -6.36 19.62
CA GLN A 100 -3.99 -5.25 20.49
C GLN A 100 -5.09 -4.41 19.84
N ASP A 101 -4.97 -4.12 18.54
CA ASP A 101 -6.02 -3.46 17.74
C ASP A 101 -6.20 -4.19 16.40
N PRO A 102 -7.25 -5.03 16.28
CA PRO A 102 -7.54 -5.76 15.05
C PRO A 102 -8.26 -4.91 14.00
N THR A 103 -8.55 -3.64 14.26
CA THR A 103 -9.23 -2.78 13.29
C THR A 103 -8.26 -2.30 12.19
N LEU A 104 -8.81 -1.67 11.15
CA LEU A 104 -8.04 -1.06 10.05
C LEU A 104 -7.74 0.44 10.30
N LYS A 105 -7.88 0.92 11.53
CA LYS A 105 -7.73 2.35 11.87
C LYS A 105 -6.31 2.86 11.64
N SER A 106 -5.29 2.00 11.76
CA SER A 106 -3.89 2.35 11.49
C SER A 106 -3.70 2.94 10.08
N ARG A 107 -4.59 2.60 9.14
CA ARG A 107 -4.54 3.05 7.75
C ARG A 107 -5.06 4.47 7.52
N LEU A 108 -5.46 5.21 8.57
CA LEU A 108 -6.15 6.50 8.44
C LEU A 108 -5.27 7.72 8.77
N GLY A 109 -4.02 7.51 9.18
CA GLY A 109 -3.17 8.58 9.73
C GLY A 109 -2.45 9.48 8.73
N ALA A 110 -2.32 9.08 7.46
CA ALA A 110 -1.52 9.83 6.49
C ALA A 110 -2.26 11.02 5.84
N ASP A 111 -1.50 12.07 5.52
CA ASP A 111 -2.00 13.30 4.89
C ASP A 111 -2.70 13.05 3.56
N ASN A 112 -2.16 12.15 2.73
CA ASN A 112 -2.76 11.73 1.47
C ASN A 112 -4.13 11.04 1.65
N ARG A 113 -4.51 10.72 2.88
CA ARG A 113 -5.82 10.18 3.26
C ARG A 113 -6.60 11.08 4.21
N ARG A 114 -6.20 12.33 4.42
CA ARG A 114 -6.93 13.29 5.28
C ARG A 114 -8.42 13.37 4.96
N SER A 115 -8.79 13.35 3.68
CA SER A 115 -10.20 13.37 3.25
C SER A 115 -10.95 12.10 3.67
N SER A 116 -10.27 10.95 3.69
CA SER A 116 -10.85 9.71 4.21
C SER A 116 -11.16 9.80 5.72
N ALA A 117 -10.33 10.49 6.50
CA ALA A 117 -10.57 10.72 7.92
C ALA A 117 -11.72 11.73 8.12
N LEU A 118 -11.69 12.85 7.39
CA LEU A 118 -12.72 13.90 7.46
C LEU A 118 -14.12 13.36 7.14
N VAL A 119 -14.27 12.53 6.09
CA VAL A 119 -15.57 11.93 5.75
C VAL A 119 -16.11 11.12 6.93
N ARG A 120 -15.27 10.32 7.61
CA ARG A 120 -15.70 9.53 8.77
C ARG A 120 -16.11 10.40 9.96
N GLU A 121 -15.39 11.50 10.19
CA GLU A 121 -15.74 12.48 11.22
C GLU A 121 -17.10 13.11 10.94
N ARG A 122 -17.33 13.60 9.71
CA ARG A 122 -18.61 14.19 9.31
C ARG A 122 -19.76 13.19 9.38
N MET A 123 -19.54 11.95 8.96
CA MET A 123 -20.55 10.90 9.10
C MET A 123 -20.92 10.69 10.57
N ARG A 124 -19.95 10.61 11.49
CA ARG A 124 -20.23 10.46 12.93
C ARG A 124 -20.99 11.64 13.52
N ALA A 125 -20.71 12.86 13.07
CA ALA A 125 -21.38 14.06 13.57
C ALA A 125 -22.85 14.15 13.13
N SER A 126 -23.20 13.51 12.02
CA SER A 126 -24.56 13.55 11.43
C SER A 126 -25.34 12.23 11.57
N TRP A 127 -24.76 11.21 12.22
CA TRP A 127 -25.38 9.90 12.43
C TRP A 127 -26.11 9.85 13.76
#